data_AF-A0A9E2GUE3-F1
#
_entry.id   AF-A0A9E2GUE3-F1
#
_cell.length_a   1.000
_cell.length_b   1.000
_cell.length_c   1.000
_cell.angle_alpha   90.00
_cell.angle_beta   90.00
_cell.angle_gamma   90.00
#
_symmetry.space_group_name_H-M   'P 1'
#
loop_
_entity.id
_entity.type
_entity.pdbx_description
1 polymer ?
#
loop_
_entity_poly.entity_id
_entity_poly.type
_entity_poly.pdbx_seq_one_letter_code
_entity_poly.pdbx_strand_id
1 'polypeptide(L)'
;MKRTGFTLVELMVVVAVLGILAAIAIVSFRRQGNSAKAAEVPGMFAEIKRSQLAFQAENGYFLSSAAAETTVYPVLLATGEPKRKKWEPAANSPWANLGVRPPDSWMYCGYATIAGAANVAPGGTYGKNIYNQQTPQTQWFYVLAICNLNAEIATNTIYVSSHDRETTVTYNDGD
;
A
#
# COMPACT_ATOMS: atom_id res chain seq x y z
N MET A 1 39.65 50.30 -13.34
CA MET A 1 38.64 49.23 -13.42
C MET A 1 37.50 49.54 -12.45
N LYS A 2 36.29 49.84 -12.93
CA LYS A 2 35.11 49.99 -12.06
C LYS A 2 34.64 48.60 -11.62
N ARG A 3 34.65 48.33 -10.32
CA ARG A 3 33.98 47.16 -9.74
C ARG A 3 32.50 47.51 -9.60
N THR A 4 31.66 46.91 -10.43
CA THR A 4 30.21 46.90 -10.24
C THR A 4 29.90 45.90 -9.11
N GLY A 5 29.48 46.41 -7.95
CA GLY A 5 29.02 45.59 -6.83
C GLY A 5 27.55 45.23 -7.00
N PHE A 6 27.18 44.02 -6.57
CA PHE A 6 25.77 43.59 -6.47
C PHE A 6 24.99 44.50 -5.52
N THR A 7 23.74 44.79 -5.86
CA THR A 7 22.86 45.57 -4.97
C THR A 7 22.21 44.68 -3.91
N LEU A 8 21.94 45.23 -2.72
CA LEU A 8 21.19 44.51 -1.68
C LEU A 8 19.79 44.13 -2.15
N VAL A 9 19.17 44.96 -3.00
CA VAL A 9 17.83 44.72 -3.55
C VAL A 9 17.86 43.53 -4.52
N GLU A 10 18.88 43.40 -5.37
CA GLU A 10 19.07 42.21 -6.22
C GLU A 10 19.11 40.94 -5.38
N LEU A 11 19.88 40.95 -4.30
CA LEU A 11 20.02 39.78 -3.45
C LEU A 11 18.72 39.45 -2.71
N MET A 12 17.94 40.47 -2.29
CA MET A 12 16.64 40.27 -1.64
C MET A 12 15.61 39.60 -2.56
N VAL A 13 15.51 40.04 -3.82
CA VAL A 13 14.56 39.44 -4.77
C VAL A 13 14.95 37.99 -5.07
N VAL A 14 16.24 37.70 -5.20
CA VAL A 14 16.72 36.32 -5.43
C VAL A 14 16.32 35.40 -4.26
N VAL A 15 16.55 35.83 -3.02
CA VAL A 15 16.17 35.03 -1.85
C VAL A 15 14.65 34.84 -1.76
N ALA A 16 13.86 35.87 -2.10
CA ALA A 16 12.41 35.77 -2.13
C ALA A 16 11.91 34.72 -3.15
N VAL A 17 12.45 34.73 -4.37
CA VAL A 17 12.11 33.74 -5.41
C VAL A 17 12.56 32.33 -5.01
N LEU A 18 13.77 32.18 -4.45
CA LEU A 18 14.26 30.90 -3.96
C LEU A 18 13.38 30.32 -2.83
N GLY A 19 12.87 31.17 -1.94
CA GLY A 19 11.94 30.75 -0.89
C GLY A 19 10.64 30.14 -1.44
N ILE A 20 10.05 30.76 -2.46
CA ILE A 20 8.84 30.26 -3.12
C ILE A 20 9.10 28.91 -3.80
N LEU A 21 10.20 28.81 -4.57
CA LEU A 21 10.56 27.57 -5.26
C LEU A 21 10.83 26.43 -4.27
N ALA A 22 11.50 26.71 -3.15
CA ALA A 22 11.78 25.72 -2.12
C ALA A 22 10.49 25.15 -1.49
N ALA A 23 9.50 26.00 -1.20
CA ALA A 23 8.23 25.56 -0.63
C ALA A 23 7.47 24.58 -1.54
N ILE A 24 7.39 24.87 -2.84
CA ILE A 24 6.74 23.99 -3.82
C ILE A 24 7.53 22.68 -3.99
N ALA A 25 8.85 22.77 -4.06
CA ALA A 25 9.72 21.61 -4.21
C ALA A 25 9.58 20.61 -3.07
N ILE A 26 9.44 21.07 -1.82
CA ILE A 26 9.30 20.19 -0.64
C ILE A 26 8.03 19.33 -0.74
N VAL A 27 6.88 19.93 -1.07
CA VAL A 27 5.61 19.18 -1.18
C VAL A 27 5.67 18.18 -2.32
N SER A 28 6.21 18.59 -3.48
CA SER A 28 6.38 17.71 -4.64
C SER A 28 7.31 16.53 -4.34
N PHE A 29 8.44 16.78 -3.69
CA PHE A 29 9.40 15.74 -3.34
C PHE A 29 8.83 14.72 -2.36
N ARG A 30 8.04 15.16 -1.37
CA ARG A 30 7.34 14.25 -0.44
C ARG A 30 6.35 13.34 -1.17
N ARG A 31 5.56 13.88 -2.11
CA ARG A 31 4.62 13.08 -2.92
C ARG A 31 5.34 12.06 -3.79
N GLN A 32 6.43 12.45 -4.45
CA GLN A 32 7.25 11.53 -5.26
C GLN A 32 7.88 10.43 -4.40
N GLY A 33 8.41 10.78 -3.22
CA GLY A 33 8.94 9.80 -2.27
C GLY A 33 7.89 8.79 -1.81
N ASN A 34 6.65 9.23 -1.57
CA ASN A 34 5.56 8.33 -1.18
C ASN A 34 5.10 7.44 -2.34
N SER A 35 4.97 8.00 -3.54
CA SER A 35 4.65 7.21 -4.74
C SER A 35 5.71 6.15 -5.05
N ALA A 36 6.99 6.48 -4.87
CA ALA A 36 8.08 5.53 -5.02
C ALA A 36 8.01 4.38 -4.01
N LYS A 37 7.61 4.65 -2.76
CA LYS A 37 7.36 3.60 -1.75
C LYS A 37 6.16 2.74 -2.11
N ALA A 38 5.08 3.34 -2.61
CA ALA A 38 3.87 2.62 -3.02
C ALA A 38 4.07 1.75 -4.29
N ALA A 39 5.16 1.95 -5.03
CA ALA A 39 5.46 1.19 -6.23
C ALA A 39 5.71 -0.32 -5.97
N GLU A 40 5.86 -0.73 -4.72
CA GLU A 40 5.92 -2.15 -4.33
C GLU A 40 4.57 -2.88 -4.49
N VAL A 41 3.45 -2.17 -4.35
CA VAL A 41 2.11 -2.77 -4.22
C VAL A 41 1.72 -3.60 -5.44
N PRO A 42 1.87 -3.12 -6.69
CA PRO A 42 1.48 -3.90 -7.87
C PRO A 42 2.28 -5.20 -8.01
N GLY A 43 3.59 -5.15 -7.72
CA GLY A 43 4.45 -6.34 -7.77
C GLY A 43 4.06 -7.37 -6.72
N MET A 44 3.74 -6.91 -5.51
CA MET A 44 3.26 -7.77 -4.44
C MET A 44 1.88 -8.36 -4.75
N PHE A 45 0.93 -7.57 -5.26
CA PHE A 45 -0.39 -8.05 -5.63
C PHE A 45 -0.34 -9.13 -6.71
N ALA A 46 0.52 -8.97 -7.71
CA ALA A 46 0.74 -9.98 -8.73
C ALA A 46 1.26 -11.30 -8.13
N GLU A 47 2.21 -11.22 -7.19
CA GLU A 47 2.76 -12.39 -6.52
C GLU A 47 1.72 -13.09 -5.62
N ILE A 48 0.99 -12.33 -4.81
CA ILE A 48 -0.07 -12.85 -3.95
C ILE A 48 -1.14 -13.53 -4.81
N LYS A 49 -1.54 -12.91 -5.92
CA LYS A 49 -2.54 -13.49 -6.84
C LYS A 49 -2.06 -14.82 -7.43
N ARG A 50 -0.80 -14.89 -7.88
CA ARG A 50 -0.22 -16.15 -8.39
C ARG A 50 -0.22 -17.23 -7.31
N SER A 51 0.22 -16.89 -6.10
CA SER A 51 0.29 -17.79 -4.97
C SER A 51 -1.09 -18.31 -4.57
N GLN A 52 -2.11 -17.44 -4.54
CA GLN A 52 -3.50 -17.79 -4.26
C GLN A 52 -4.08 -18.76 -5.30
N LEU A 53 -3.83 -18.50 -6.59
CA LEU A 53 -4.30 -19.38 -7.67
C LEU A 53 -3.63 -20.75 -7.63
N ALA A 54 -2.32 -20.80 -7.34
CA ALA A 54 -1.59 -22.05 -7.15
C ALA A 54 -2.15 -22.83 -5.96
N PHE A 55 -2.32 -22.16 -4.81
CA PHE A 55 -2.88 -22.77 -3.61
C PHE A 55 -4.30 -23.30 -3.85
N GLN A 56 -5.15 -22.55 -4.56
CA GLN A 56 -6.50 -22.97 -4.92
C GLN A 56 -6.49 -24.19 -5.84
N ALA A 57 -5.57 -24.25 -6.81
CA ALA A 57 -5.46 -25.40 -7.71
C ALA A 57 -5.10 -26.69 -6.95
N GLU A 58 -4.29 -26.58 -5.89
CA GLU A 58 -3.85 -27.71 -5.07
C GLU A 58 -4.88 -28.10 -3.99
N ASN A 59 -5.52 -27.13 -3.34
CA ASN A 59 -6.34 -27.35 -2.14
C ASN A 59 -7.84 -27.19 -2.38
N GLY A 60 -8.24 -26.64 -3.52
CA GLY A 60 -9.64 -26.43 -3.91
C GLY A 60 -10.31 -25.22 -3.27
N TYR A 61 -9.58 -24.33 -2.58
CA TYR A 61 -10.10 -23.08 -2.01
C TYR A 61 -9.01 -22.01 -1.90
N PHE A 62 -9.40 -20.73 -1.81
CA PHE A 62 -8.47 -19.62 -1.55
C PHE A 62 -8.17 -19.46 -0.06
N LEU A 63 -6.93 -19.12 0.29
CA LEU A 63 -6.53 -19.00 1.69
C LEU A 63 -6.72 -17.56 2.19
N SER A 64 -7.37 -17.40 3.34
CA SER A 64 -7.40 -16.13 4.05
C SER A 64 -6.14 -15.98 4.89
N SER A 65 -5.39 -14.89 4.72
CA SER A 65 -4.24 -14.60 5.58
C SER A 65 -4.60 -13.86 6.85
N ALA A 66 -5.80 -13.30 6.92
CA ALA A 66 -6.29 -12.50 8.03
C ALA A 66 -7.78 -12.75 8.27
N ALA A 67 -8.24 -12.51 9.50
CA ALA A 67 -9.66 -12.54 9.85
C ALA A 67 -10.36 -11.18 9.65
N ALA A 68 -9.59 -10.09 9.58
CA ALA A 68 -10.09 -8.73 9.45
C ALA A 68 -9.18 -7.90 8.53
N GLU A 69 -9.76 -6.89 7.88
CA GLU A 69 -9.06 -6.03 6.90
C GLU A 69 -7.92 -5.23 7.52
N THR A 70 -7.93 -5.02 8.84
CA THR A 70 -6.90 -4.28 9.57
C THR A 70 -5.73 -5.15 10.04
N THR A 71 -5.86 -6.48 9.96
CA THR A 71 -4.82 -7.41 10.41
C THR A 71 -3.86 -7.72 9.26
N VAL A 72 -2.87 -6.86 9.09
CA VAL A 72 -1.93 -6.91 7.96
C VAL A 72 -0.55 -7.46 8.35
N TYR A 73 0.17 -7.98 7.35
CA TYR A 73 1.55 -8.42 7.45
C TYR A 73 2.40 -7.84 6.31
N PRO A 74 3.61 -7.32 6.58
CA PRO A 74 4.14 -7.02 7.90
C PRO A 74 3.26 -6.03 8.66
N VAL A 75 3.22 -6.13 9.99
CA VAL A 75 2.37 -5.27 10.82
C VAL A 75 2.76 -3.79 10.64
N LEU A 76 1.76 -2.92 10.53
CA LEU A 76 1.99 -1.47 10.53
C LEU A 76 2.28 -0.98 11.94
N LEU A 77 3.23 -0.07 12.07
CA LEU A 77 3.53 0.57 13.34
C LEU A 77 2.56 1.73 13.59
N ALA A 78 2.09 1.89 14.83
CA ALA A 78 1.28 3.04 15.22
C ALA A 78 2.06 4.35 15.14
N THR A 79 3.39 4.30 15.31
CA THR A 79 4.31 5.44 15.22
C THR A 79 5.59 5.02 14.49
N GLY A 80 6.24 5.96 13.80
CA GLY A 80 7.52 5.73 13.13
C GLY A 80 7.41 5.10 11.74
N GLU A 81 6.22 5.05 11.14
CA GLU A 81 6.06 4.85 9.71
C GLU A 81 6.45 6.12 8.93
N PRO A 82 6.84 6.05 7.65
CA PRO A 82 7.07 4.83 6.87
C PRO A 82 8.39 4.15 7.26
N LYS A 83 8.34 2.84 7.56
CA LYS A 83 9.50 2.02 7.87
C LYS A 83 9.56 0.78 6.97
N ARG A 84 10.75 0.48 6.44
CA ARG A 84 10.97 -0.79 5.73
C ARG A 84 10.90 -1.96 6.70
N LYS A 85 10.07 -2.94 6.39
CA LYS A 85 9.85 -4.17 7.13
C LYS A 85 10.17 -5.35 6.23
N LYS A 86 10.82 -6.37 6.77
CA LYS A 86 11.21 -7.54 5.98
C LYS A 86 10.02 -8.49 5.83
N TRP A 87 9.87 -9.08 4.65
CA TRP A 87 8.92 -10.16 4.39
C TRP A 87 9.53 -11.50 4.82
N GLU A 88 9.23 -11.90 6.05
CA GLU A 88 9.65 -13.16 6.66
C GLU A 88 8.51 -13.75 7.49
N PRO A 89 7.47 -14.29 6.83
CA PRO A 89 6.32 -14.83 7.53
C PRO A 89 6.74 -16.00 8.42
N ALA A 90 6.15 -16.12 9.61
CA ALA A 90 6.42 -17.24 10.50
C ALA A 90 6.03 -18.57 9.83
N ALA A 91 6.77 -19.65 10.08
CA ALA A 91 6.64 -20.93 9.38
C ALA A 91 5.23 -21.55 9.38
N ASN A 92 4.40 -21.23 10.37
CA ASN A 92 3.01 -21.72 10.50
C ASN A 92 1.96 -20.63 10.23
N SER A 93 2.37 -19.50 9.65
CA SER A 93 1.43 -18.44 9.29
C SER A 93 0.74 -18.75 7.96
N PRO A 94 -0.47 -18.21 7.73
CA PRO A 94 -1.13 -18.32 6.43
C PRO A 94 -0.26 -17.84 5.27
N TRP A 95 0.60 -16.84 5.50
CA TRP A 95 1.53 -16.32 4.50
C TRP A 95 2.63 -17.32 4.12
N ALA A 96 3.14 -18.09 5.09
CA ALA A 96 4.07 -19.17 4.80
C ALA A 96 3.41 -20.30 4.01
N ASN A 97 2.15 -20.63 4.34
CA ASN A 97 1.37 -21.63 3.61
C ASN A 97 1.03 -21.21 2.18
N LEU A 98 0.78 -19.92 1.93
CA LEU A 98 0.61 -19.39 0.58
C LEU A 98 1.91 -19.41 -0.23
N GLY A 99 3.07 -19.41 0.41
CA GLY A 99 4.36 -19.44 -0.28
C GLY A 99 4.71 -18.16 -1.07
N VAL A 100 4.12 -17.02 -0.69
CA VAL A 100 4.33 -15.71 -1.35
C VAL A 100 5.80 -15.31 -1.28
N ARG A 101 6.41 -15.06 -2.45
CA ARG A 101 7.80 -14.59 -2.58
C ARG A 101 7.84 -13.24 -3.29
N PRO A 102 7.81 -12.12 -2.54
CA PRO A 102 7.77 -10.80 -3.16
C PRO A 102 9.04 -10.50 -3.97
N PRO A 103 8.95 -9.64 -5.01
CA PRO A 103 10.11 -9.23 -5.81
C PRO A 103 11.22 -8.53 -5.00
N ASP A 104 10.84 -7.75 -3.97
CA ASP A 104 11.75 -7.22 -2.95
C ASP A 104 11.40 -7.86 -1.60
N SER A 105 12.42 -8.23 -0.83
CA SER A 105 12.24 -8.77 0.53
C SER A 105 11.85 -7.71 1.56
N TRP A 106 11.86 -6.43 1.18
CA TRP A 106 11.53 -5.31 2.07
C TRP A 106 10.30 -4.57 1.58
N MET A 107 9.42 -4.23 2.52
CA MET A 107 8.12 -3.64 2.26
C MET A 107 7.86 -2.44 3.17
N TYR A 108 7.18 -1.42 2.65
CA TYR A 108 6.63 -0.31 3.43
C TYR A 108 5.19 -0.58 3.87
N CYS A 109 4.42 -1.24 3.02
CA CYS A 109 3.01 -1.53 3.27
C CYS A 109 2.82 -2.85 4.02
N GLY A 110 1.69 -2.98 4.71
CA GLY A 110 1.19 -4.25 5.23
C GLY A 110 0.12 -4.81 4.31
N TYR A 111 0.09 -6.13 4.15
CA TYR A 111 -0.82 -6.83 3.25
C TYR A 111 -1.76 -7.74 4.03
N ALA A 112 -2.98 -7.91 3.56
CA ALA A 112 -3.90 -8.95 4.01
C ALA A 112 -4.64 -9.54 2.82
N THR A 113 -4.93 -10.84 2.88
CA THR A 113 -5.82 -11.52 1.96
C THR A 113 -7.00 -12.04 2.74
N ILE A 114 -8.19 -11.82 2.19
CA ILE A 114 -9.44 -12.33 2.75
C ILE A 114 -10.11 -13.13 1.65
N ALA A 115 -10.46 -14.37 1.98
CA ALA A 115 -11.03 -15.33 1.06
C ALA A 115 -12.38 -15.84 1.57
N GLY A 116 -13.23 -16.28 0.64
CA GLY A 116 -14.50 -16.88 0.96
C GLY A 116 -14.95 -17.90 -0.09
N ALA A 117 -15.85 -18.78 0.35
CA ALA A 117 -16.47 -19.76 -0.51
C ALA A 117 -17.50 -19.10 -1.45
N ALA A 118 -17.88 -19.84 -2.49
CA ALA A 118 -19.02 -19.49 -3.32
C ALA A 118 -20.27 -19.25 -2.46
N ASN A 119 -21.05 -18.24 -2.82
CA ASN A 119 -22.29 -17.84 -2.16
C ASN A 119 -22.11 -17.28 -0.74
N VAL A 120 -20.87 -17.00 -0.31
CA VAL A 120 -20.58 -16.30 0.95
C VAL A 120 -20.24 -14.85 0.64
N ALA A 121 -20.94 -13.90 1.27
CA ALA A 121 -20.69 -12.48 1.05
C ALA A 121 -19.32 -12.06 1.63
N PRO A 122 -18.55 -11.20 0.93
CA PRO A 122 -17.35 -10.61 1.48
C PRO A 122 -17.62 -9.83 2.77
N GLY A 123 -16.85 -10.13 3.79
CA GLY A 123 -16.77 -9.32 5.01
C GLY A 123 -15.94 -8.05 4.78
N GLY A 124 -16.00 -7.14 5.76
CA GLY A 124 -15.24 -5.89 5.74
C GLY A 124 -15.83 -4.80 4.84
N THR A 125 -15.29 -3.59 4.94
CA THR A 125 -15.73 -2.44 4.15
C THR A 125 -15.18 -2.52 2.73
N TYR A 126 -13.90 -2.82 2.60
CA TYR A 126 -13.21 -2.89 1.31
C TYR A 126 -13.62 -4.12 0.50
N GLY A 127 -13.79 -5.27 1.15
CA GLY A 127 -14.33 -6.48 0.56
C GLY A 127 -15.72 -6.26 -0.02
N LYS A 128 -16.63 -5.64 0.73
CA LYS A 128 -17.95 -5.30 0.19
C LYS A 128 -17.85 -4.36 -1.01
N ASN A 129 -17.01 -3.32 -0.93
CA ASN A 129 -16.88 -2.33 -1.99
C ASN A 129 -16.28 -2.90 -3.28
N ILE A 130 -15.20 -3.70 -3.21
CA ILE A 130 -14.61 -4.29 -4.42
C ILE A 130 -15.56 -5.30 -5.07
N TYR A 131 -16.46 -5.92 -4.30
CA TYR A 131 -17.51 -6.79 -4.82
C TYR A 131 -18.83 -6.06 -5.14
N ASN A 132 -18.85 -4.72 -5.14
CA ASN A 132 -20.06 -3.93 -5.38
C ASN A 132 -21.26 -4.35 -4.50
N GLN A 133 -20.96 -4.78 -3.27
CA GLN A 133 -21.91 -5.33 -2.29
C GLN A 133 -22.65 -6.60 -2.78
N GLN A 134 -22.16 -7.24 -3.84
CA GLN A 134 -22.72 -8.48 -4.37
C GLN A 134 -22.09 -9.70 -3.71
N THR A 135 -22.87 -10.77 -3.60
CA THR A 135 -22.39 -12.07 -3.12
C THR A 135 -21.88 -12.89 -4.30
N PRO A 136 -20.57 -13.20 -4.38
CA PRO A 136 -20.02 -13.96 -5.49
C PRO A 136 -20.59 -15.37 -5.56
N GLN A 137 -20.90 -15.84 -6.76
CA GLN A 137 -21.39 -17.20 -7.00
C GLN A 137 -20.24 -18.22 -7.12
N THR A 138 -19.01 -17.74 -7.22
CA THR A 138 -17.78 -18.54 -7.24
C THR A 138 -16.97 -18.30 -5.99
N GLN A 139 -16.00 -19.17 -5.72
CA GLN A 139 -14.98 -18.89 -4.70
C GLN A 139 -14.26 -17.59 -5.05
N TRP A 140 -13.85 -16.87 -4.01
CA TRP A 140 -13.33 -15.54 -4.17
C TRP A 140 -12.26 -15.23 -3.15
N PHE A 141 -11.37 -14.33 -3.50
CA PHE A 141 -10.49 -13.66 -2.55
C PHE A 141 -10.31 -12.21 -2.97
N TYR A 142 -9.96 -11.36 -2.02
CA TYR A 142 -9.38 -10.06 -2.30
C TYR A 142 -8.12 -9.89 -1.45
N VAL A 143 -7.22 -9.08 -1.98
CA VAL A 143 -6.01 -8.62 -1.31
C VAL A 143 -6.18 -7.14 -1.02
N LEU A 144 -5.70 -6.73 0.15
CA LEU A 144 -5.57 -5.34 0.52
C LEU A 144 -4.12 -5.04 0.91
N ALA A 145 -3.64 -3.85 0.56
CA ALA A 145 -2.42 -3.28 1.09
C ALA A 145 -2.77 -2.00 1.83
N ILE A 146 -2.28 -1.86 3.06
CA ILE A 146 -2.38 -0.64 3.85
C ILE A 146 -0.98 -0.04 3.96
N CYS A 147 -0.84 1.21 3.55
CA CYS A 147 0.42 1.92 3.53
C CYS A 147 0.30 3.23 4.32
N ASN A 148 1.06 3.37 5.40
CA ASN A 148 1.30 4.66 6.06
C ASN A 148 2.58 5.27 5.49
N LEU A 149 2.46 6.17 4.52
CA LEU A 149 3.60 6.71 3.77
C LEU A 149 3.95 8.16 4.15
N ASN A 150 3.03 8.87 4.79
CA ASN A 150 3.15 10.27 5.21
C ASN A 150 3.61 10.43 6.67
N ALA A 151 3.82 9.34 7.42
CA ALA A 151 4.26 9.38 8.82
C ALA A 151 3.26 10.03 9.79
N GLU A 152 2.03 10.19 9.34
CA GLU A 152 0.94 10.76 10.13
C GLU A 152 0.17 9.62 10.81
N ILE A 153 -0.36 9.89 11.99
CA ILE A 153 -1.14 8.90 12.74
C ILE A 153 -2.50 8.76 12.07
N ALA A 154 -2.99 7.53 11.94
CA ALA A 154 -4.31 7.19 11.41
C ALA A 154 -4.58 7.51 9.92
N THR A 155 -3.63 8.11 9.20
CA THR A 155 -3.75 8.30 7.74
C THR A 155 -3.11 7.14 6.99
N ASN A 156 -3.89 6.50 6.12
CA ASN A 156 -3.45 5.33 5.38
C ASN A 156 -3.92 5.40 3.94
N THR A 157 -3.03 5.05 3.01
CA THR A 157 -3.44 4.74 1.65
C THR A 157 -3.72 3.24 1.57
N ILE A 158 -4.89 2.89 1.09
CA ILE A 158 -5.38 1.52 1.02
C ILE A 158 -5.56 1.15 -0.45
N TYR A 159 -4.94 0.05 -0.85
CA TYR A 159 -5.06 -0.54 -2.16
C TYR A 159 -5.82 -1.84 -2.02
N VAL A 160 -6.76 -2.12 -2.90
CA VAL A 160 -7.59 -3.33 -2.85
C VAL A 160 -7.66 -3.93 -4.24
N SER A 161 -7.44 -5.23 -4.37
CA SER A 161 -7.57 -5.92 -5.65
C SER A 161 -8.14 -7.33 -5.44
N SER A 162 -8.71 -7.89 -6.50
CA SER A 162 -9.21 -9.26 -6.52
C SER A 162 -8.61 -10.00 -7.72
N HIS A 163 -8.76 -11.31 -7.77
CA HIS A 163 -8.38 -12.10 -8.94
C HIS A 163 -9.14 -11.72 -10.23
N ASP A 164 -10.37 -11.25 -10.09
CA ASP A 164 -11.31 -10.97 -11.18
C ASP A 164 -11.60 -9.47 -11.37
N ARG A 165 -11.02 -8.59 -10.54
CA ARG A 165 -11.27 -7.15 -10.59
C ARG A 165 -10.02 -6.31 -10.50
N GLU A 166 -10.10 -5.12 -11.09
CA GLU A 166 -9.04 -4.13 -11.08
C GLU A 166 -8.69 -3.65 -9.67
N THR A 167 -7.48 -3.10 -9.53
CA THR A 167 -7.02 -2.54 -8.27
C THR A 167 -7.68 -1.17 -8.03
N THR A 168 -8.36 -1.02 -6.90
CA THR A 168 -8.92 0.24 -6.43
C THR A 168 -8.01 0.84 -5.36
N VAL A 169 -7.91 2.17 -5.34
CA VAL A 169 -7.14 2.93 -4.34
C VAL A 169 -8.09 3.81 -3.54
N THR A 170 -7.98 3.76 -2.22
CA THR A 170 -8.73 4.61 -1.28
C THR A 170 -7.75 5.30 -0.35
N TYR A 171 -7.92 6.61 -0.21
CA TYR A 171 -7.14 7.42 0.72
C TYR A 171 -7.99 7.63 1.97
N ASN A 172 -7.46 7.23 3.12
CA ASN A 172 -8.07 7.54 4.41
C ASN A 172 -7.26 8.69 5.04
N ASP A 173 -7.87 9.87 5.08
CA ASP A 173 -7.24 11.11 5.55
C ASP A 173 -7.41 11.34 7.07
N GLY A 174 -7.92 10.35 7.81
CA GLY A 174 -7.82 10.31 9.28
C GLY A 174 -8.85 11.16 10.04
N ASP A 175 -9.98 11.48 9.41
CA ASP A 175 -11.12 12.18 10.05
C ASP A 175 -11.87 11.33 11.08
#